data_AF-A0A935MEJ4-F1
#
_entry.id   AF-A0A935MEJ4-F1
#
_cell.length_a   1.000
_cell.length_b   1.000
_cell.length_c   1.000
_cell.angle_alpha   90.00
_cell.angle_beta   90.00
_cell.angle_gamma   90.00
#
_symmetry.space_group_name_H-M   'P 1'
#
loop_
_entity.id
_entity.type
_entity.pdbx_description
1 polymer ?
#
loop_
_entity_poly.entity_id
_entity_poly.type
_entity_poly.pdbx_seq_one_letter_code
_entity_poly.pdbx_strand_id
1 'polypeptide(L)'
;MSFQQGLSGLNSSSKALDVLGNNIANANTVGFKSAEVHFADVFANSLAGSGASQVGIGSAISGIQQAFSQGNVTATNNPLDISINGGGFFRMNRNGEVTYTRNGQFHLDNAGYIVNDQAMRLMGFPADANGVITASSPVDLQLSSSQISPRATSDPLAGTLTANLNLDSREGVPAVSPFNFANPQTYNYSTALSVYDTLGVAHTMTMYFQRASAGGPWNVYGTMDGATPQAFPSQLAFNTSGVLTTAMPLVLPSWALTTGAASPWSPGSMDFTGTSQYGSASSVDRLTQGGYTTGSLTGLSVGSDGVVQGRYSNGQARNLGQVVLATFTNPNGLQSLGNNQWALTSVSGPELVSAPGTGSRGVLQSASVEESNVDLTAQLVNMITQQRNYQANAQTIKTQDQILQTLVNLR
;
A
#
# COMPACT_ATOMS: atom_id res chain seq x y z
N MET A 1 -19.29 32.63 49.71
CA MET A 1 -18.80 31.41 49.05
C MET A 1 -19.76 30.28 49.39
N SER A 2 -20.63 29.86 48.47
CA SER A 2 -21.48 28.70 48.76
C SER A 2 -20.65 27.42 48.56
N PHE A 3 -20.95 26.35 49.30
CA PHE A 3 -20.32 25.03 49.11
C PHE A 3 -20.34 24.57 47.63
N GLN A 4 -21.29 25.07 46.83
CA GLN A 4 -21.44 24.72 45.41
C GLN A 4 -20.26 25.17 44.54
N GLN A 5 -19.63 26.32 44.85
CA GLN A 5 -18.45 26.80 44.11
C GLN A 5 -17.25 25.87 44.32
N GLY A 6 -16.98 25.50 45.58
CA GLY A 6 -15.92 24.55 45.92
C GLY A 6 -16.20 23.14 45.39
N LEU A 7 -17.44 22.67 45.47
CA LEU A 7 -17.83 21.32 45.02
C LEU A 7 -17.77 21.18 43.50
N SER A 8 -18.21 22.19 42.74
CA SER A 8 -18.16 22.19 41.27
C SER A 8 -16.72 22.20 40.75
N GLY A 9 -15.83 22.98 41.38
CA GLY A 9 -14.39 22.96 41.11
C GLY A 9 -13.76 21.59 41.43
N LEU A 10 -14.13 20.98 42.57
CA LEU A 10 -13.63 19.67 42.98
C LEU A 10 -14.02 18.56 41.98
N ASN A 11 -15.30 18.54 41.56
CA ASN A 11 -15.80 17.58 40.56
C ASN A 11 -15.12 17.76 39.20
N SER A 12 -14.98 19.01 38.74
CA SER A 12 -14.30 19.34 37.49
C SER A 12 -12.83 18.92 37.50
N SER A 13 -12.10 19.18 38.58
CA SER A 13 -10.72 18.72 38.75
C SER A 13 -10.60 17.20 38.82
N SER A 14 -11.54 16.49 39.45
CA SER A 14 -11.53 15.01 39.50
C SER A 14 -11.64 14.40 38.10
N LYS A 15 -12.61 14.84 37.30
CA LYS A 15 -12.77 14.36 35.92
C LYS A 15 -11.58 14.72 35.03
N ALA A 16 -10.98 15.90 35.25
CA ALA A 16 -9.76 16.27 34.55
C ALA A 16 -8.59 15.33 34.89
N LEU A 17 -8.44 14.95 36.16
CA LEU A 17 -7.45 13.96 36.58
C LEU A 17 -7.72 12.57 35.96
N ASP A 18 -8.98 12.15 35.83
CA ASP A 18 -9.33 10.88 35.17
C ASP A 18 -8.91 10.87 33.70
N VAL A 19 -9.15 11.97 32.97
CA VAL A 19 -8.75 12.12 31.55
C VAL A 19 -7.23 12.15 31.41
N LEU A 20 -6.52 12.90 32.25
CA LEU A 20 -5.06 12.92 32.26
C LEU A 20 -4.48 11.54 32.59
N GLY A 21 -5.06 10.83 33.55
CA GLY A 21 -4.68 9.47 33.91
C GLY A 21 -4.87 8.49 32.74
N ASN A 22 -5.98 8.63 32.00
CA ASN A 22 -6.23 7.83 30.80
C ASN A 22 -5.22 8.14 29.68
N ASN A 23 -4.89 9.41 29.44
CA ASN A 23 -3.88 9.80 28.45
C ASN A 23 -2.51 9.18 28.80
N ILE A 24 -2.08 9.28 30.05
CA ILE A 24 -0.79 8.73 30.51
C ILE A 24 -0.76 7.21 30.36
N ALA A 25 -1.83 6.51 30.74
CA ALA A 25 -1.93 5.07 30.60
C ALA A 25 -1.80 4.61 29.14
N ASN A 26 -2.29 5.42 28.20
CA ASN A 26 -2.28 5.13 26.76
C ASN A 26 -1.12 5.83 26.01
N ALA A 27 -0.10 6.34 26.70
CA ALA A 27 1.02 7.02 26.07
C ALA A 27 1.84 6.12 25.12
N ASN A 28 1.83 4.80 25.34
CA ASN A 28 2.52 3.84 24.47
C ASN A 28 1.56 3.08 23.52
N THR A 29 0.28 3.46 23.50
CA THR A 29 -0.71 2.79 22.66
C THR A 29 -0.67 3.35 21.24
N VAL A 30 -0.41 2.48 20.26
CA VAL A 30 -0.33 2.84 18.84
C VAL A 30 -1.67 3.37 18.34
N GLY A 31 -1.64 4.52 17.65
CA GLY A 31 -2.81 5.19 17.09
C GLY A 31 -3.72 5.85 18.13
N PHE A 32 -3.32 5.95 19.40
CA PHE A 32 -4.11 6.63 20.43
C PHE A 32 -4.14 8.15 20.21
N LYS A 33 -5.30 8.75 20.48
CA LYS A 33 -5.54 10.19 20.43
C LYS A 33 -5.88 10.69 21.82
N SER A 34 -5.05 11.61 22.32
CA SER A 34 -5.22 12.24 23.63
C SER A 34 -6.58 12.93 23.73
N ALA A 35 -7.14 12.91 24.93
CA ALA A 35 -8.37 13.61 25.25
C ALA A 35 -8.07 14.87 26.07
N GLU A 36 -8.80 15.94 25.77
CA GLU A 36 -8.72 17.23 26.46
C GLU A 36 -10.07 17.57 27.09
N VAL A 37 -10.03 18.15 28.29
CA VAL A 37 -11.21 18.57 29.03
C VAL A 37 -11.44 20.06 28.82
N HIS A 38 -12.61 20.42 28.30
CA HIS A 38 -13.00 21.81 28.15
C HIS A 38 -13.91 22.23 29.30
N PHE A 39 -13.53 23.33 29.96
CA PHE A 39 -14.30 23.90 31.06
C PHE A 39 -15.17 25.06 30.55
N ALA A 40 -16.33 25.23 31.16
CA ALA A 40 -17.18 26.40 31.03
C ALA A 40 -17.49 26.96 32.42
N ASP A 41 -17.61 28.28 32.52
CA ASP A 41 -18.11 28.93 33.72
C ASP A 41 -19.63 28.74 33.82
N VAL A 42 -20.14 28.78 35.05
CA VAL A 42 -21.58 28.71 35.33
C VAL A 42 -22.01 30.01 35.98
N PHE A 43 -22.89 30.74 35.31
CA PHE A 43 -23.53 31.93 35.85
C PHE A 43 -25.02 31.67 36.12
N ALA A 44 -25.55 32.24 37.21
CA ALA A 44 -27.00 32.35 37.35
C ALA A 44 -27.50 33.34 36.32
N ASN A 45 -28.55 32.98 35.58
CA ASN A 45 -29.21 33.93 34.70
C ASN A 45 -29.99 34.92 35.59
N SER A 46 -29.56 36.19 35.68
CA SER A 46 -30.32 37.21 36.38
C SER A 46 -31.62 37.48 35.61
N LEU A 47 -32.78 37.18 36.19
CA LEU A 47 -34.08 37.39 35.55
C LEU A 47 -34.54 38.87 35.53
N ALA A 48 -33.65 39.84 35.80
CA ALA A 48 -33.98 41.26 35.76
C ALA A 48 -32.70 42.07 35.53
N GLY A 49 -32.62 42.81 34.41
CA GLY A 49 -31.44 43.53 33.93
C GLY A 49 -30.98 44.71 34.79
N SER A 50 -30.56 44.42 36.01
CA SER A 50 -29.87 45.33 36.92
C SER A 50 -28.39 44.92 36.93
N GLY A 51 -27.52 45.83 36.48
CA GLY A 51 -26.08 45.62 36.29
C GLY A 51 -25.26 45.44 37.57
N ALA A 52 -25.69 44.57 38.48
CA ALA A 52 -24.86 44.13 39.61
C ALA A 52 -24.02 42.93 39.18
N SER A 53 -22.69 43.03 39.33
CA SER A 53 -21.74 41.93 39.09
C SER A 53 -22.17 40.68 39.86
N GLN A 54 -22.73 39.70 39.14
CA GLN A 54 -23.18 38.45 39.73
C GLN A 54 -21.97 37.55 39.96
N VAL A 55 -21.79 37.09 41.20
CA VAL A 55 -20.73 36.13 41.52
C VAL A 55 -21.05 34.80 40.82
N GLY A 56 -20.11 34.29 40.03
CA GLY A 56 -20.26 33.00 39.32
C GLY A 56 -20.53 31.83 40.28
N ILE A 57 -21.27 30.82 39.83
CA ILE A 57 -21.67 29.65 40.64
C ILE A 57 -20.60 28.55 40.63
N GLY A 58 -19.59 28.68 39.77
CA GLY A 58 -18.43 27.80 39.70
C GLY A 58 -18.07 27.45 38.27
N SER A 59 -17.48 26.27 38.07
CA SER A 59 -17.12 25.74 36.76
C SER A 59 -17.77 24.39 36.51
N ALA A 60 -18.06 24.11 35.24
CA ALA A 60 -18.54 22.83 34.76
C ALA A 60 -17.68 22.36 33.59
N ILE A 61 -17.74 21.06 33.28
CA ILE A 61 -17.11 20.51 32.08
C ILE A 61 -18.11 20.64 30.93
N SER A 62 -17.71 21.39 29.91
CA SER A 62 -18.45 21.58 28.66
C SER A 62 -18.38 20.32 27.78
N GLY A 63 -17.24 19.64 27.79
CA GLY A 63 -17.07 18.38 27.09
C GLY A 63 -15.67 17.82 27.22
N ILE A 64 -15.52 16.57 26.79
CA ILE A 64 -14.23 15.91 26.61
C ILE A 64 -14.07 15.71 25.11
N GLN A 65 -13.03 16.30 24.52
CA GLN A 65 -12.77 16.26 23.09
C GLN A 65 -11.49 15.49 22.82
N GLN A 66 -11.43 14.74 21.73
CA GLN A 66 -10.18 14.09 21.31
C GLN A 66 -9.35 15.04 20.45
N ALA A 67 -8.03 15.05 20.69
CA ALA A 67 -7.09 15.77 19.85
C ALA A 67 -6.64 14.84 18.71
N PHE A 68 -7.16 15.05 17.50
CA PHE A 68 -6.78 14.28 16.30
C PHE A 68 -5.48 14.77 15.63
N SER A 69 -4.56 15.36 16.40
CA SER A 69 -3.22 15.68 15.90
C SER A 69 -2.41 14.42 15.63
N GLN A 70 -1.51 14.47 14.65
CA GLN A 70 -0.65 13.36 14.26
C GLN A 70 0.38 13.08 15.37
N GLY A 71 0.55 11.80 15.73
CA GLY A 71 1.64 11.34 16.61
C GLY A 71 2.95 11.15 15.84
N ASN A 72 4.02 10.80 16.55
CA ASN A 72 5.28 10.44 15.89
C ASN A 72 5.10 9.15 15.05
N VAL A 73 5.84 9.02 13.96
CA VAL A 73 5.80 7.82 13.10
C VAL A 73 7.10 7.06 13.29
N THR A 74 7.00 5.83 13.79
CA THR A 74 8.15 4.98 14.08
C THR A 74 8.17 3.81 13.12
N ALA A 75 9.34 3.55 12.52
CA ALA A 75 9.52 2.43 11.60
C ALA A 75 9.49 1.09 12.36
N THR A 76 8.93 0.07 11.72
CA THR A 76 8.89 -1.31 12.19
C THR A 76 9.50 -2.24 11.14
N ASN A 77 9.54 -3.54 11.43
CA ASN A 77 10.05 -4.57 10.49
C ASN A 77 8.93 -5.35 9.80
N ASN A 78 7.65 -5.02 10.04
CA ASN A 78 6.51 -5.73 9.47
C ASN A 78 5.89 -4.88 8.34
N PRO A 79 5.86 -5.35 7.09
CA PRO A 79 5.30 -4.57 5.97
C PRO A 79 3.80 -4.26 6.11
N LEU A 80 3.06 -5.05 6.91
CA LEU A 80 1.64 -4.83 7.20
C LEU A 80 1.40 -3.89 8.38
N ASP A 81 2.45 -3.39 9.03
CA ASP A 81 2.31 -2.21 9.87
C ASP A 81 2.27 -0.98 8.96
N ILE A 82 1.14 -0.30 8.92
CA ILE A 82 0.88 0.80 8.00
C ILE A 82 0.50 2.04 8.79
N SER A 83 1.30 3.10 8.74
CA SER A 83 0.94 4.39 9.33
C SER A 83 0.35 5.35 8.30
N ILE A 84 -0.58 6.19 8.72
CA ILE A 84 -1.09 7.31 7.92
C ILE A 84 -0.27 8.55 8.27
N ASN A 85 0.35 9.18 7.27
CA ASN A 85 0.99 10.48 7.43
C ASN A 85 0.03 11.57 6.94
N GLY A 86 -0.71 12.17 7.87
CA GLY A 86 -1.68 13.24 7.60
C GLY A 86 -3.11 12.88 8.05
N GLY A 87 -4.11 13.42 7.34
CA GLY A 87 -5.53 13.21 7.65
C GLY A 87 -6.06 11.85 7.20
N GLY A 88 -7.11 11.36 7.86
CA GLY A 88 -7.84 10.15 7.45
C GLY A 88 -7.78 9.00 8.44
N PHE A 89 -8.63 8.01 8.26
CA PHE A 89 -8.73 6.82 9.10
C PHE A 89 -8.77 5.57 8.22
N PHE A 90 -8.19 4.48 8.71
CA PHE A 90 -8.42 3.17 8.14
C PHE A 90 -9.88 2.79 8.33
N ARG A 91 -10.50 2.29 7.26
CA ARG A 91 -11.87 1.77 7.28
C ARG A 91 -11.82 0.27 7.54
N MET A 92 -12.46 -0.16 8.62
CA MET A 92 -12.48 -1.53 9.09
C MET A 92 -13.89 -2.11 9.01
N ASN A 93 -13.97 -3.41 8.80
CA ASN A 93 -15.20 -4.18 8.88
C ASN A 93 -15.18 -5.06 10.13
N ARG A 94 -16.14 -4.84 11.02
CA ARG A 94 -16.41 -5.62 12.22
C ARG A 94 -17.71 -6.41 12.01
N ASN A 95 -17.60 -7.59 11.39
CA ASN A 95 -18.74 -8.49 11.16
C ASN A 95 -19.97 -7.83 10.48
N GLY A 96 -19.73 -6.92 9.53
CA GLY A 96 -20.77 -6.17 8.81
C GLY A 96 -20.95 -4.73 9.28
N GLU A 97 -20.42 -4.37 10.45
CA GLU A 97 -20.39 -2.99 10.94
C GLU A 97 -19.10 -2.29 10.50
N VAL A 98 -19.20 -1.07 9.96
CA VAL A 98 -18.05 -0.28 9.54
C VAL A 98 -17.53 0.52 10.73
N THR A 99 -16.26 0.34 11.07
CA THR A 99 -15.55 1.11 12.09
C THR A 99 -14.32 1.78 11.50
N TYR A 100 -13.75 2.72 12.24
CA TYR A 100 -12.61 3.51 11.80
C TYR A 100 -11.50 3.42 12.82
N THR A 101 -10.24 3.43 12.36
CA THR A 101 -9.08 3.43 13.25
C THR A 101 -7.89 4.20 12.70
N ARG A 102 -7.02 4.63 13.60
CA ARG A 102 -5.67 5.14 13.33
C ARG A 102 -4.59 4.09 13.64
N ASN A 103 -4.95 3.00 14.32
CA ASN A 103 -4.01 1.93 14.57
C ASN A 103 -3.74 1.16 13.27
N GLY A 104 -2.48 1.14 12.88
CA GLY A 104 -1.96 0.56 11.65
C GLY A 104 -1.41 -0.85 11.77
N GLN A 105 -1.55 -1.50 12.93
CA GLN A 105 -1.01 -2.84 13.17
C GLN A 105 -1.92 -3.89 12.54
N PHE A 106 -1.51 -4.42 11.39
CA PHE A 106 -2.25 -5.45 10.68
C PHE A 106 -1.43 -6.73 10.50
N HIS A 107 -2.15 -7.84 10.38
CA HIS A 107 -1.61 -9.14 10.04
C HIS A 107 -2.59 -9.88 9.13
N LEU A 108 -2.16 -11.01 8.57
CA LEU A 108 -3.01 -11.87 7.76
C LEU A 108 -3.75 -12.88 8.62
N ASP A 109 -5.00 -13.18 8.27
CA ASP A 109 -5.72 -14.35 8.79
C ASP A 109 -5.54 -15.59 7.89
N ASN A 110 -6.08 -16.73 8.32
CA ASN A 110 -6.01 -18.00 7.57
C ASN A 110 -6.74 -17.94 6.22
N ALA A 111 -7.74 -17.07 6.08
CA ALA A 111 -8.46 -16.87 4.83
C ALA A 111 -7.77 -15.84 3.90
N GLY A 112 -6.64 -15.27 4.33
CA GLY A 112 -5.89 -14.26 3.58
C GLY A 112 -6.43 -12.84 3.71
N TYR A 113 -7.38 -12.56 4.61
CA TYR A 113 -7.81 -11.18 4.87
C TYR A 113 -6.75 -10.43 5.68
N ILE A 114 -6.59 -9.15 5.37
CA ILE A 114 -5.83 -8.23 6.23
C ILE A 114 -6.71 -7.89 7.41
N VAL A 115 -6.28 -8.29 8.60
CA VAL A 115 -7.01 -8.08 9.86
C VAL A 115 -6.12 -7.37 10.88
N ASN A 116 -6.74 -6.77 11.89
CA ASN A 116 -6.03 -6.35 13.09
C ASN A 116 -6.14 -7.41 14.21
N ASP A 117 -5.51 -7.14 15.35
CA ASP A 117 -5.48 -8.04 16.52
C ASP A 117 -6.88 -8.36 17.08
N GLN A 118 -7.91 -7.56 16.77
CA GLN A 118 -9.31 -7.81 17.13
C GLN A 118 -10.10 -8.54 16.03
N ALA A 119 -9.43 -9.10 15.02
CA ALA A 119 -10.00 -9.79 13.87
C ALA A 119 -10.96 -8.95 13.00
N MET A 120 -10.89 -7.61 13.10
CA MET A 120 -11.59 -6.72 12.16
C MET A 120 -10.82 -6.65 10.86
N ARG A 121 -11.52 -6.64 9.73
CA ARG A 121 -10.92 -6.69 8.39
C ARG A 121 -10.69 -5.30 7.83
N LEU A 122 -9.51 -5.06 7.27
CA LEU A 122 -9.20 -3.82 6.57
C LEU A 122 -9.95 -3.78 5.24
N MET A 123 -10.57 -2.64 4.94
CA MET A 123 -11.33 -2.46 3.70
C MET A 123 -10.55 -1.65 2.66
N GLY A 124 -10.84 -1.90 1.39
CA GLY A 124 -10.13 -1.30 0.27
C GLY A 124 -10.81 -1.51 -1.07
N PHE A 125 -10.20 -0.96 -2.12
CA PHE A 125 -10.58 -1.24 -3.50
C PHE A 125 -9.95 -2.56 -3.95
N PRO A 126 -10.71 -3.46 -4.59
CA PRO A 126 -10.19 -4.73 -5.07
C PRO A 126 -9.31 -4.53 -6.30
N ALA A 127 -8.31 -5.40 -6.45
CA ALA A 127 -7.56 -5.57 -7.70
C ALA A 127 -8.19 -6.70 -8.53
N ASP A 128 -8.22 -6.54 -9.85
CA ASP A 128 -8.68 -7.58 -10.76
C ASP A 128 -7.64 -8.70 -10.99
N ALA A 129 -7.97 -9.65 -11.88
CA ALA A 129 -7.09 -10.75 -12.27
C ALA A 129 -5.75 -10.30 -12.91
N ASN A 130 -5.66 -9.05 -13.36
CA ASN A 130 -4.47 -8.45 -13.97
C ASN A 130 -3.76 -7.45 -13.05
N GLY A 131 -4.26 -7.21 -11.83
CA GLY A 131 -3.69 -6.24 -10.89
C GLY A 131 -4.13 -4.79 -11.14
N VAL A 132 -5.19 -4.57 -11.91
CA VAL A 132 -5.82 -3.26 -12.08
C VAL A 132 -6.73 -2.98 -10.91
N ILE A 133 -6.52 -1.83 -10.25
CA ILE A 133 -7.37 -1.39 -9.14
C ILE A 133 -8.65 -0.78 -9.69
N THR A 134 -9.80 -1.29 -9.26
CA THR A 134 -11.10 -0.70 -9.60
C THR A 134 -11.62 0.09 -8.41
N ALA A 135 -11.73 1.41 -8.53
CA ALA A 135 -12.28 2.29 -7.51
C ALA A 135 -13.81 2.12 -7.40
N SER A 136 -14.25 0.96 -6.91
CA SER A 136 -15.65 0.60 -6.64
C SER A 136 -16.04 0.88 -5.19
N SER A 137 -17.18 0.36 -4.73
CA SER A 137 -17.45 0.33 -3.28
C SER A 137 -16.34 -0.45 -2.55
N PRO A 138 -15.83 0.02 -1.39
CA PRO A 138 -14.81 -0.69 -0.64
C PRO A 138 -15.30 -2.06 -0.17
N VAL A 139 -14.45 -3.08 -0.34
CA VAL A 139 -14.67 -4.46 0.11
C VAL A 139 -13.56 -4.88 1.08
N ASP A 140 -13.74 -6.00 1.77
CA ASP A 140 -12.69 -6.57 2.63
C ASP A 140 -11.47 -6.92 1.78
N LEU A 141 -10.29 -6.42 2.17
CA LEU A 141 -9.05 -6.73 1.46
C LEU A 141 -8.62 -8.16 1.75
N GLN A 142 -8.71 -9.00 0.73
CA GLN A 142 -8.23 -10.38 0.75
C GLN A 142 -7.03 -10.53 -0.14
N LEU A 143 -5.91 -10.92 0.46
CA LEU A 143 -4.70 -11.31 -0.23
C LEU A 143 -4.83 -12.79 -0.55
N SER A 144 -5.13 -13.09 -1.81
CA SER A 144 -5.08 -14.48 -2.27
C SER A 144 -3.62 -14.93 -2.29
N SER A 145 -3.27 -15.90 -1.45
CA SER A 145 -1.99 -16.61 -1.48
C SER A 145 -1.86 -17.56 -2.69
N SER A 146 -2.86 -17.54 -3.59
CA SER A 146 -2.80 -18.28 -4.84
C SER A 146 -1.51 -17.95 -5.57
N GLN A 147 -0.91 -18.98 -6.15
CA GLN A 147 0.18 -18.77 -7.08
C GLN A 147 -0.31 -17.86 -8.21
N ILE A 148 0.56 -16.97 -8.65
CA ILE A 148 0.29 -16.23 -9.89
C ILE A 148 0.33 -17.25 -11.03
N SER A 149 -0.78 -17.35 -11.77
CA SER A 149 -0.85 -18.23 -12.93
C SER A 149 0.26 -17.89 -13.92
N PRO A 150 0.86 -18.89 -14.57
CA PRO A 150 1.87 -18.63 -15.58
C PRO A 150 1.28 -17.81 -16.72
N ARG A 151 2.13 -17.00 -17.36
CA ARG A 151 1.79 -16.31 -18.59
C ARG A 151 2.67 -16.85 -19.70
N ALA A 152 2.04 -17.38 -20.74
CA ALA A 152 2.76 -17.80 -21.92
C ALA A 152 3.41 -16.59 -22.59
N THR A 153 4.59 -16.79 -23.15
CA THR A 153 5.26 -15.77 -23.97
C THR A 153 4.44 -15.38 -25.21
N SER A 154 3.54 -16.26 -25.65
CA SER A 154 2.60 -16.04 -26.76
C SER A 154 1.35 -15.23 -26.40
N ASP A 155 1.16 -14.90 -25.12
CA ASP A 155 0.01 -14.12 -24.67
C ASP A 155 0.12 -12.68 -25.21
N PRO A 156 -0.95 -12.10 -25.80
CA PRO A 156 -0.93 -10.71 -26.26
C PRO A 156 -0.51 -9.69 -25.20
N LEU A 157 -0.75 -9.99 -23.91
CA LEU A 157 -0.36 -9.15 -22.77
C LEU A 157 1.10 -9.36 -22.33
N ALA A 158 1.79 -10.39 -22.83
CA ALA A 158 3.23 -10.58 -22.62
C ALA A 158 4.09 -9.64 -23.49
N GLY A 159 3.47 -8.88 -24.39
CA GLY A 159 4.15 -7.97 -25.31
C GLY A 159 4.91 -8.71 -26.42
N THR A 160 5.58 -7.94 -27.26
CA THR A 160 6.33 -8.48 -28.41
C THR A 160 7.70 -9.00 -27.97
N LEU A 161 8.09 -10.18 -28.47
CA LEU A 161 9.45 -10.67 -28.31
C LEU A 161 10.43 -9.73 -28.98
N THR A 162 11.48 -9.30 -28.29
CA THR A 162 12.44 -8.36 -28.87
C THR A 162 13.84 -8.94 -28.86
N ALA A 163 14.54 -8.82 -29.99
CA ALA A 163 15.91 -9.26 -30.16
C ALA A 163 16.72 -8.19 -30.91
N ASN A 164 17.56 -7.46 -30.19
CA ASN A 164 18.49 -6.48 -30.76
C ASN A 164 19.90 -7.07 -30.72
N LEU A 165 20.53 -7.14 -31.87
CA LEU A 165 21.86 -7.71 -32.02
C LEU A 165 22.75 -6.81 -32.87
N ASN A 166 24.06 -6.96 -32.72
CA ASN A 166 25.00 -6.61 -33.78
C ASN A 166 25.38 -7.90 -34.52
N LEU A 167 25.25 -7.92 -35.85
CA LEU A 167 25.72 -9.00 -36.70
C LEU A 167 26.99 -8.56 -37.42
N ASP A 168 28.09 -9.30 -37.27
CA ASP A 168 29.39 -8.90 -37.83
C ASP A 168 29.33 -8.80 -39.36
N SER A 169 29.54 -7.59 -39.88
CA SER A 169 29.50 -7.32 -41.33
C SER A 169 30.65 -7.98 -42.11
N ARG A 170 31.74 -8.35 -41.41
CA ARG A 170 32.95 -8.96 -41.97
C ARG A 170 32.78 -10.46 -42.21
N GLU A 171 31.80 -11.09 -41.58
CA GLU A 171 31.54 -12.52 -41.69
C GLU A 171 31.04 -12.91 -43.07
N GLY A 172 31.59 -14.00 -43.62
CA GLY A 172 31.24 -14.53 -44.94
C GLY A 172 30.00 -15.42 -44.94
N VAL A 173 29.59 -15.88 -46.11
CA VAL A 173 28.61 -16.99 -46.21
C VAL A 173 29.29 -18.26 -45.67
N PRO A 174 28.66 -19.02 -44.76
CA PRO A 174 29.23 -20.26 -44.26
C PRO A 174 29.55 -21.23 -45.40
N ALA A 175 30.73 -21.86 -45.34
CA ALA A 175 31.23 -22.72 -46.42
C ALA A 175 30.49 -24.07 -46.50
N VAL A 176 29.80 -24.47 -45.43
CA VAL A 176 29.08 -25.74 -45.33
C VAL A 176 27.58 -25.50 -45.51
N SER A 177 26.98 -26.23 -46.45
CA SER A 177 25.56 -26.17 -46.80
C SER A 177 25.03 -27.61 -47.03
N PRO A 178 23.76 -27.94 -46.69
CA PRO A 178 22.69 -27.07 -46.18
C PRO A 178 22.85 -26.71 -44.68
N PHE A 179 22.03 -25.77 -44.20
CA PHE A 179 21.98 -25.38 -42.78
C PHE A 179 21.73 -26.60 -41.89
N ASN A 180 22.54 -26.75 -40.83
CA ASN A 180 22.38 -27.80 -39.82
C ASN A 180 22.72 -27.22 -38.44
N PHE A 181 21.69 -27.07 -37.59
CA PHE A 181 21.82 -26.50 -36.25
C PHE A 181 22.79 -27.26 -35.33
N ALA A 182 23.07 -28.54 -35.60
CA ALA A 182 24.05 -29.33 -34.85
C ALA A 182 25.51 -29.14 -35.33
N ASN A 183 25.71 -28.51 -36.49
CA ASN A 183 27.04 -28.21 -37.04
C ASN A 183 27.30 -26.68 -37.01
N PRO A 184 28.17 -26.20 -36.10
CA PRO A 184 28.54 -24.79 -35.98
C PRO A 184 29.15 -24.17 -37.25
N GLN A 185 29.63 -24.96 -38.21
CA GLN A 185 30.20 -24.46 -39.46
C GLN A 185 29.14 -24.05 -40.50
N THR A 186 27.85 -24.27 -40.22
CA THR A 186 26.75 -23.97 -41.15
C THR A 186 26.05 -22.64 -40.90
N TYR A 187 26.38 -21.95 -39.80
CA TYR A 187 25.84 -20.64 -39.42
C TYR A 187 26.95 -19.74 -38.87
N ASN A 188 26.73 -18.43 -38.82
CA ASN A 188 27.75 -17.47 -38.35
C ASN A 188 27.58 -17.14 -36.88
N TYR A 189 26.35 -17.07 -36.40
CA TYR A 189 26.06 -16.69 -35.02
C TYR A 189 24.80 -17.40 -34.52
N SER A 190 24.75 -17.69 -33.22
CA SER A 190 23.59 -18.26 -32.57
C SER A 190 23.39 -17.65 -31.19
N THR A 191 22.14 -17.45 -30.79
CA THR A 191 21.76 -17.04 -29.43
C THR A 191 20.50 -17.76 -29.01
N ALA A 192 20.22 -17.81 -27.71
CA ALA A 192 19.05 -18.50 -27.17
C ALA A 192 18.29 -17.62 -26.18
N LEU A 193 16.98 -17.83 -26.11
CA LEU A 193 16.06 -17.16 -25.19
C LEU A 193 15.13 -18.18 -24.55
N SER A 194 15.00 -18.12 -23.22
CA SER A 194 13.99 -18.90 -22.51
C SER A 194 12.61 -18.27 -22.71
N VAL A 195 11.67 -19.05 -23.21
CA VAL A 195 10.26 -18.69 -23.44
C VAL A 195 9.36 -19.63 -22.64
N TYR A 196 8.10 -19.24 -22.40
CA TYR A 196 7.17 -19.97 -21.57
C TYR A 196 5.92 -20.40 -22.36
N ASP A 197 5.47 -21.63 -22.10
CA ASP A 197 4.19 -22.13 -22.61
C ASP A 197 2.99 -21.72 -21.74
N THR A 198 1.79 -22.15 -22.13
CA THR A 198 0.54 -21.84 -21.40
C THR A 198 0.43 -22.51 -20.03
N LEU A 199 1.29 -23.51 -19.74
CA LEU A 199 1.36 -24.19 -18.44
C LEU A 199 2.52 -23.65 -17.58
N GLY A 200 3.32 -22.71 -18.10
CA GLY A 200 4.45 -22.12 -17.40
C GLY A 200 5.73 -22.94 -17.47
N VAL A 201 5.81 -23.94 -18.35
CA VAL A 201 7.05 -24.67 -18.62
C VAL A 201 7.97 -23.78 -19.45
N ALA A 202 9.24 -23.72 -19.05
CA ALA A 202 10.26 -23.00 -19.78
C ALA A 202 10.77 -23.85 -20.95
N HIS A 203 10.79 -23.27 -22.14
CA HIS A 203 11.36 -23.82 -23.36
C HIS A 203 12.53 -22.94 -23.82
N THR A 204 13.55 -23.53 -24.42
CA THR A 204 14.71 -22.80 -24.94
C THR A 204 14.55 -22.59 -26.44
N MET A 205 14.30 -21.34 -26.84
CA MET A 205 14.26 -20.96 -28.24
C MET A 205 15.65 -20.52 -28.69
N THR A 206 16.29 -21.31 -29.54
CA THR A 206 17.60 -20.98 -30.11
C THR A 206 17.42 -20.43 -31.52
N MET A 207 18.01 -19.25 -31.77
CA MET A 207 18.04 -18.58 -33.06
C MET A 207 19.43 -18.69 -33.67
N TYR A 208 19.47 -19.00 -34.96
CA TYR A 208 20.68 -19.12 -35.77
C TYR A 208 20.63 -18.11 -36.90
N PHE A 209 21.72 -17.36 -37.04
CA PHE A 209 21.91 -16.33 -38.07
C PHE A 209 22.93 -16.84 -39.08
N GLN A 210 22.50 -16.94 -40.32
CA GLN A 210 23.32 -17.39 -41.44
C GLN A 210 23.31 -16.32 -42.52
N ARG A 211 24.50 -15.87 -42.94
CA ARG A 211 24.61 -14.90 -44.03
C ARG A 211 24.18 -15.56 -45.35
N ALA A 212 23.19 -14.99 -46.04
CA ALA A 212 22.61 -15.59 -47.25
C ALA A 212 23.49 -15.38 -48.50
N SER A 213 24.15 -14.23 -48.59
CA SER A 213 25.09 -13.90 -49.67
C SER A 213 26.12 -12.88 -49.18
N ALA A 214 27.27 -12.79 -49.87
CA ALA A 214 28.29 -11.80 -49.56
C ALA A 214 27.73 -10.37 -49.72
N GLY A 215 27.83 -9.55 -48.68
CA GLY A 215 27.21 -8.21 -48.65
C GLY A 215 25.68 -8.22 -48.46
N GLY A 216 25.04 -9.39 -48.42
CA GLY A 216 23.60 -9.56 -48.45
C GLY A 216 22.92 -9.76 -47.10
N PRO A 217 21.61 -10.07 -47.13
CA PRO A 217 20.79 -10.23 -45.94
C PRO A 217 21.11 -11.51 -45.15
N TRP A 218 20.55 -11.61 -43.95
CA TRP A 218 20.73 -12.74 -43.04
C TRP A 218 19.49 -13.61 -42.97
N ASN A 219 19.67 -14.91 -43.18
CA ASN A 219 18.68 -15.93 -42.84
C ASN A 219 18.63 -16.10 -41.32
N VAL A 220 17.41 -16.20 -40.78
CA VAL A 220 17.17 -16.53 -39.38
C VAL A 220 16.45 -17.87 -39.31
N TYR A 221 17.00 -18.80 -38.55
CA TYR A 221 16.38 -20.08 -38.24
C TYR A 221 16.12 -20.16 -36.75
N GLY A 222 14.96 -20.68 -36.35
CA GLY A 222 14.62 -20.91 -34.95
C GLY A 222 14.36 -22.39 -34.68
N THR A 223 14.89 -22.89 -33.57
CA THR A 223 14.52 -24.18 -32.99
C THR A 223 13.95 -23.97 -31.59
N MET A 224 13.03 -24.83 -31.20
CA MET A 224 12.51 -24.92 -29.83
C MET A 224 12.99 -26.24 -29.23
N ASP A 225 13.71 -26.19 -28.10
CA ASP A 225 14.22 -27.37 -27.39
C ASP A 225 14.98 -28.39 -28.25
N GLY A 226 15.66 -27.91 -29.30
CA GLY A 226 16.41 -28.76 -30.22
C GLY A 226 15.55 -29.54 -31.22
N ALA A 227 14.26 -29.22 -31.35
CA ALA A 227 13.41 -29.72 -32.42
C ALA A 227 13.90 -29.27 -33.81
N THR A 228 13.32 -29.83 -34.88
CA THR A 228 13.69 -29.48 -36.25
C THR A 228 13.60 -27.96 -36.49
N PRO A 229 14.70 -27.31 -36.88
CA PRO A 229 14.72 -25.87 -37.09
C PRO A 229 13.74 -25.43 -38.17
N GLN A 230 13.08 -24.30 -37.95
CA GLN A 230 12.20 -23.63 -38.91
C GLN A 230 12.86 -22.34 -39.38
N ALA A 231 12.81 -22.06 -40.68
CA ALA A 231 13.24 -20.76 -41.21
C ALA A 231 12.19 -19.70 -40.89
N PHE A 232 12.62 -18.49 -40.55
CA PHE A 232 11.72 -17.36 -40.42
C PHE A 232 11.23 -16.92 -41.80
N PRO A 233 10.03 -16.33 -41.91
CA PRO A 233 9.42 -16.04 -43.21
C PRO A 233 10.17 -14.98 -44.03
N SER A 234 10.95 -14.12 -43.35
CA SER A 234 11.71 -13.03 -43.99
C SER A 234 13.14 -12.99 -43.48
N GLN A 235 14.05 -12.60 -44.36
CA GLN A 235 15.45 -12.34 -44.02
C GLN A 235 15.64 -10.96 -43.37
N LEU A 236 16.69 -10.79 -42.58
CA LEU A 236 17.11 -9.50 -42.04
C LEU A 236 18.00 -8.79 -43.07
N ALA A 237 17.49 -7.71 -43.65
CA ALA A 237 18.18 -6.85 -44.60
C ALA A 237 18.60 -5.55 -43.93
N PHE A 238 19.76 -5.03 -44.35
CA PHE A 238 20.37 -3.82 -43.80
C PHE A 238 20.67 -2.83 -44.92
N ASN A 239 20.64 -1.54 -44.62
CA ASN A 239 21.10 -0.51 -45.54
C ASN A 239 22.64 -0.35 -45.51
N THR A 240 23.17 0.54 -46.34
CA THR A 240 24.61 0.85 -46.42
C THR A 240 25.21 1.41 -45.13
N SER A 241 24.38 1.87 -44.19
CA SER A 241 24.78 2.36 -42.88
C SER A 241 24.67 1.29 -41.79
N GLY A 242 24.38 0.03 -42.14
CA GLY A 242 24.28 -1.09 -41.20
C GLY A 242 23.00 -1.08 -40.36
N VAL A 243 21.97 -0.32 -40.76
CA VAL A 243 20.67 -0.26 -40.06
C VAL A 243 19.67 -1.20 -40.72
N LEU A 244 18.91 -1.92 -39.91
CA LEU A 244 17.87 -2.86 -40.37
C LEU A 244 16.78 -2.15 -41.19
N THR A 245 16.43 -2.72 -42.33
CA THR A 245 15.37 -2.21 -43.24
C THR A 245 14.19 -3.17 -43.40
N THR A 246 14.32 -4.42 -42.95
CA THR A 246 13.21 -5.39 -42.96
C THR A 246 12.05 -4.87 -42.10
N ALA A 247 10.82 -4.97 -42.62
CA ALA A 247 9.61 -4.60 -41.87
C ALA A 247 9.44 -5.48 -40.62
N MET A 248 9.17 -4.84 -39.48
CA MET A 248 9.01 -5.47 -38.17
C MET A 248 7.58 -5.27 -37.64
N PRO A 249 7.08 -6.15 -36.75
CA PRO A 249 7.74 -7.37 -36.27
C PRO A 249 7.58 -8.55 -37.25
N LEU A 250 8.52 -9.50 -37.22
CA LEU A 250 8.44 -10.73 -38.00
C LEU A 250 7.52 -11.74 -37.32
N VAL A 251 6.57 -12.31 -38.07
CA VAL A 251 5.76 -13.43 -37.57
C VAL A 251 6.66 -14.64 -37.40
N LEU A 252 6.63 -15.24 -36.21
CA LEU A 252 7.41 -16.43 -35.92
C LEU A 252 6.70 -17.69 -36.41
N PRO A 253 7.45 -18.71 -36.87
CA PRO A 253 6.87 -20.00 -37.18
C PRO A 253 6.29 -20.63 -35.90
N SER A 254 5.43 -21.63 -36.08
CA SER A 254 4.84 -22.36 -34.96
C SER A 254 5.62 -23.64 -34.69
N TRP A 255 5.83 -23.99 -33.43
CA TRP A 255 6.49 -25.23 -33.04
C TRP A 255 5.51 -26.15 -32.31
N ALA A 256 5.54 -27.45 -32.62
CA ALA A 256 4.79 -28.42 -31.84
C ALA A 256 5.50 -28.61 -30.48
N LEU A 257 4.78 -28.35 -29.39
CA LEU A 257 5.27 -28.68 -28.06
C LEU A 257 4.93 -30.14 -27.72
N THR A 258 5.84 -30.79 -26.99
CA THR A 258 5.62 -32.12 -26.41
C THR A 258 5.04 -32.06 -24.99
N THR A 259 5.01 -30.86 -24.40
CA THR A 259 4.26 -30.57 -23.18
C THR A 259 2.77 -30.55 -23.51
N GLY A 260 1.91 -30.96 -22.58
CA GLY A 260 0.44 -30.94 -22.75
C GLY A 260 -0.18 -29.52 -22.86
N ALA A 261 0.64 -28.52 -23.18
CA ALA A 261 0.27 -27.13 -23.39
C ALA A 261 -0.42 -26.93 -24.76
N ALA A 262 -0.92 -25.72 -25.00
CA ALA A 262 -1.50 -25.36 -26.28
C ALA A 262 -0.48 -25.54 -27.42
N SER A 263 -0.83 -26.37 -28.40
CA SER A 263 0.03 -26.74 -29.52
C SER A 263 -0.73 -26.56 -30.85
N PRO A 264 -0.10 -26.00 -31.90
CA PRO A 264 1.30 -25.59 -31.93
C PRO A 264 1.52 -24.27 -31.17
N TRP A 265 2.64 -24.16 -30.46
CA TRP A 265 3.05 -22.93 -29.79
C TRP A 265 3.47 -21.92 -30.84
N SER A 266 2.81 -20.76 -30.84
CA SER A 266 3.18 -19.61 -31.65
C SER A 266 3.41 -18.43 -30.72
N PRO A 267 4.64 -17.91 -30.62
CA PRO A 267 4.94 -16.69 -29.86
C PRO A 267 4.39 -15.42 -30.52
N GLY A 268 3.60 -15.55 -31.60
CA GLY A 268 3.11 -14.42 -32.38
C GLY A 268 4.21 -13.85 -33.26
N SER A 269 4.89 -12.81 -32.77
CA SER A 269 5.88 -12.06 -33.54
C SER A 269 7.13 -11.70 -32.74
N MET A 270 8.24 -11.53 -33.47
CA MET A 270 9.52 -11.09 -32.95
C MET A 270 9.96 -9.81 -33.63
N ASP A 271 10.31 -8.83 -32.82
CA ASP A 271 10.83 -7.55 -33.23
C ASP A 271 12.35 -7.53 -33.17
N PHE A 272 12.99 -7.29 -34.32
CA PHE A 272 14.44 -7.10 -34.44
C PHE A 272 14.84 -5.62 -34.54
N THR A 273 13.90 -4.69 -34.33
CA THR A 273 14.14 -3.24 -34.46
C THR A 273 15.33 -2.80 -33.61
N GLY A 274 16.30 -2.14 -34.26
CA GLY A 274 17.56 -1.70 -33.64
C GLY A 274 18.70 -2.71 -33.76
N THR A 275 18.49 -3.86 -34.39
CA THR A 275 19.59 -4.73 -34.82
C THR A 275 20.46 -3.99 -35.85
N SER A 276 21.78 -4.11 -35.71
CA SER A 276 22.77 -3.48 -36.57
C SER A 276 23.69 -4.49 -37.24
N GLN A 277 24.37 -4.05 -38.31
CA GLN A 277 25.37 -4.83 -39.02
C GLN A 277 26.69 -4.05 -39.08
N TYR A 278 27.42 -4.00 -37.96
CA TYR A 278 28.71 -3.32 -37.87
C TYR A 278 29.89 -4.28 -37.95
N GLY A 279 31.08 -3.74 -38.27
CA GLY A 279 32.33 -4.51 -38.42
C GLY A 279 32.95 -4.91 -37.09
N SER A 280 32.13 -5.37 -36.15
CA SER A 280 32.50 -5.89 -34.83
C SER A 280 31.90 -7.26 -34.65
N ALA A 281 32.49 -8.06 -33.77
CA ALA A 281 32.00 -9.41 -33.47
C ALA A 281 30.50 -9.41 -33.16
N SER A 282 29.81 -10.46 -33.60
CA SER A 282 28.37 -10.58 -33.39
C SER A 282 28.06 -10.63 -31.89
N SER A 283 27.15 -9.78 -31.45
CA SER A 283 26.78 -9.64 -30.05
C SER A 283 25.29 -9.49 -29.89
N VAL A 284 24.81 -9.91 -28.72
CA VAL A 284 23.47 -9.64 -28.24
C VAL A 284 23.49 -8.33 -27.48
N ASP A 285 22.70 -7.35 -27.94
CA ASP A 285 22.53 -6.08 -27.23
C ASP A 285 21.31 -6.11 -26.31
N ARG A 286 20.22 -6.78 -26.73
CA ARG A 286 19.01 -6.94 -25.92
C ARG A 286 18.19 -8.15 -26.37
N LEU A 287 17.82 -9.03 -25.44
CA LEU A 287 16.75 -10.02 -25.64
C LEU A 287 15.73 -9.88 -24.51
N THR A 288 14.46 -9.69 -24.87
CA THR A 288 13.38 -9.54 -23.89
C THR A 288 12.13 -10.31 -24.31
N GLN A 289 11.46 -10.89 -23.31
CA GLN A 289 10.17 -11.56 -23.42
C GLN A 289 9.35 -11.32 -22.15
N GLY A 290 8.02 -11.35 -22.24
CA GLY A 290 7.13 -11.07 -21.10
C GLY A 290 6.38 -12.27 -20.52
N GLY A 291 6.67 -13.49 -20.97
CA GLY A 291 6.15 -14.72 -20.36
C GLY A 291 6.84 -15.04 -19.03
N TYR A 292 6.17 -15.80 -18.17
CA TYR A 292 6.72 -16.23 -16.89
C TYR A 292 6.05 -17.51 -16.40
N THR A 293 6.80 -18.29 -15.62
CA THR A 293 6.27 -19.45 -14.91
C THR A 293 5.41 -19.03 -13.71
N THR A 294 4.77 -20.01 -13.08
CA THR A 294 4.03 -19.81 -11.83
C THR A 294 4.93 -19.27 -10.73
N GLY A 295 4.39 -18.45 -9.84
CA GLY A 295 5.13 -17.87 -8.72
C GLY A 295 4.35 -17.99 -7.42
N SER A 296 5.04 -18.34 -6.34
CA SER A 296 4.49 -18.24 -4.97
C SER A 296 4.79 -16.86 -4.40
N LEU A 297 3.92 -16.34 -3.54
CA LEU A 297 4.12 -15.06 -2.87
C LEU A 297 5.35 -15.14 -1.94
N THR A 298 6.34 -14.28 -2.15
CA THR A 298 7.59 -14.21 -1.37
C THR A 298 7.67 -12.99 -0.46
N GLY A 299 6.95 -11.92 -0.78
CA GLY A 299 6.92 -10.72 0.03
C GLY A 299 5.73 -9.83 -0.26
N LEU A 300 5.42 -8.94 0.69
CA LEU A 300 4.40 -7.92 0.54
C LEU A 300 5.00 -6.55 0.81
N SER A 301 4.49 -5.55 0.13
CA SER A 301 4.79 -4.14 0.37
C SER A 301 3.55 -3.30 0.14
N VAL A 302 3.41 -2.21 0.88
CA VAL A 302 2.32 -1.24 0.67
C VAL A 302 2.92 0.07 0.16
N GLY A 303 2.41 0.55 -0.97
CA GLY A 303 2.79 1.84 -1.55
C GLY A 303 2.25 3.03 -0.75
N SER A 304 2.76 4.23 -1.01
CA SER A 304 2.28 5.46 -0.37
C SER A 304 0.87 5.88 -0.80
N ASP A 305 0.45 5.41 -1.97
CA ASP A 305 -0.91 5.44 -2.51
C ASP A 305 -1.83 4.36 -1.91
N GLY A 306 -1.30 3.53 -1.01
CA GLY A 306 -1.98 2.42 -0.35
C GLY A 306 -2.21 1.20 -1.21
N VAL A 307 -1.57 1.10 -2.38
CA VAL A 307 -1.60 -0.13 -3.18
C VAL A 307 -0.78 -1.21 -2.47
N VAL A 308 -1.44 -2.31 -2.13
CA VAL A 308 -0.80 -3.51 -1.58
C VAL A 308 -0.27 -4.33 -2.74
N GLN A 309 1.06 -4.47 -2.83
CA GLN A 309 1.74 -5.20 -3.88
C GLN A 309 2.38 -6.48 -3.32
N GLY A 310 2.09 -7.61 -3.95
CA GLY A 310 2.75 -8.88 -3.71
C GLY A 310 3.93 -9.07 -4.65
N ARG A 311 5.08 -9.50 -4.10
CA ARG A 311 6.25 -9.96 -4.85
C ARG A 311 6.24 -11.48 -4.90
N TYR A 312 6.53 -12.04 -6.06
CA TYR A 312 6.46 -13.48 -6.30
C TYR A 312 7.84 -14.07 -6.61
N SER A 313 8.00 -15.38 -6.40
CA SER A 313 9.26 -16.11 -6.63
C SER A 313 9.71 -16.11 -8.10
N ASN A 314 8.79 -15.89 -9.04
CA ASN A 314 9.07 -15.74 -10.47
C ASN A 314 9.54 -14.32 -10.85
N GLY A 315 9.83 -13.45 -9.87
CA GLY A 315 10.30 -12.08 -10.08
C GLY A 315 9.22 -11.08 -10.48
N GLN A 316 7.96 -11.51 -10.60
CA GLN A 316 6.84 -10.62 -10.90
C GLN A 316 6.32 -9.93 -9.64
N ALA A 317 5.80 -8.73 -9.82
CA ALA A 317 5.08 -7.99 -8.79
C ALA A 317 3.64 -7.74 -9.26
N ARG A 318 2.67 -7.93 -8.37
CA ARG A 318 1.25 -7.74 -8.69
C ARG A 318 0.54 -6.98 -7.60
N ASN A 319 -0.32 -6.05 -8.01
CA ASN A 319 -1.18 -5.33 -7.08
C ASN A 319 -2.33 -6.25 -6.65
N LEU A 320 -2.55 -6.35 -5.35
CA LEU A 320 -3.53 -7.23 -4.71
C LEU A 320 -4.76 -6.48 -4.21
N GLY A 321 -4.63 -5.17 -4.04
CA GLY A 321 -5.73 -4.28 -3.67
C GLY A 321 -5.17 -2.90 -3.30
N GLN A 322 -6.06 -1.97 -2.99
CA GLN A 322 -5.68 -0.64 -2.51
C GLN A 322 -6.43 -0.32 -1.23
N VAL A 323 -5.71 0.01 -0.15
CA VAL A 323 -6.30 0.47 1.11
C VAL A 323 -7.02 1.79 0.88
N VAL A 324 -8.23 1.94 1.41
CA VAL A 324 -8.96 3.20 1.37
C VAL A 324 -8.87 3.93 2.70
N LEU A 325 -8.90 5.26 2.63
CA LEU A 325 -9.00 6.12 3.80
C LEU A 325 -10.35 6.81 3.85
N ALA A 326 -10.90 6.89 5.06
CA ALA A 326 -12.11 7.64 5.38
C ALA A 326 -11.74 8.96 6.05
N THR A 327 -12.42 10.04 5.67
CA THR A 327 -12.33 11.36 6.33
C THR A 327 -13.73 11.83 6.68
N PHE A 328 -13.82 12.66 7.72
CA PHE A 328 -15.08 13.21 8.21
C PHE A 328 -14.98 14.73 8.26
N THR A 329 -16.11 15.41 8.05
CA THR A 329 -16.18 16.86 8.21
C THR A 329 -15.90 17.27 9.65
N ASN A 330 -16.38 16.48 10.62
CA ASN A 330 -16.15 16.70 12.04
C ASN A 330 -15.63 15.42 12.74
N PRO A 331 -14.31 15.20 12.82
CA PRO A 331 -13.73 14.04 13.52
C PRO A 331 -14.12 13.95 15.01
N ASN A 332 -14.35 15.08 15.67
CA ASN A 332 -14.76 15.12 17.08
C ASN A 332 -16.19 14.63 17.31
N GLY A 333 -17.00 14.51 16.25
CA GLY A 333 -18.31 13.87 16.32
C GLY A 333 -18.26 12.34 16.34
N LEU A 334 -17.10 11.72 16.12
CA LEU A 334 -16.95 10.27 16.13
C LEU A 334 -17.14 9.71 17.53
N GLN A 335 -17.86 8.60 17.65
CA GLN A 335 -18.03 7.91 18.92
C GLN A 335 -16.92 6.89 19.11
N SER A 336 -16.17 6.99 20.21
CA SER A 336 -15.20 5.96 20.58
C SER A 336 -15.91 4.67 20.99
N LEU A 337 -15.51 3.55 20.38
CA LEU A 337 -15.99 2.20 20.70
C LEU A 337 -15.05 1.44 21.66
N GLY A 338 -13.95 2.07 22.08
CA GLY A 338 -12.83 1.40 22.73
C GLY A 338 -11.89 0.71 21.73
N ASN A 339 -10.78 0.14 22.21
CA ASN A 339 -9.79 -0.56 21.38
C ASN A 339 -9.27 0.25 20.18
N ASN A 340 -9.14 1.57 20.33
CA ASN A 340 -8.75 2.52 19.27
C ASN A 340 -9.65 2.44 18.03
N GLN A 341 -10.95 2.18 18.23
CA GLN A 341 -11.95 2.18 17.18
C GLN A 341 -12.96 3.31 17.39
N TRP A 342 -13.41 3.85 16.28
CA TRP A 342 -14.42 4.91 16.21
C TRP A 342 -15.58 4.48 15.32
N ALA A 343 -16.79 4.88 15.70
CA ALA A 343 -18.01 4.77 14.90
C ALA A 343 -18.45 6.14 14.40
N LEU A 344 -19.05 6.14 13.21
CA LEU A 344 -19.70 7.33 12.64
C LEU A 344 -20.96 7.67 13.43
N THR A 345 -21.23 8.97 13.58
CA THR A 345 -22.46 9.48 14.18
C THR A 345 -23.12 10.51 13.26
N SER A 346 -24.32 10.96 13.62
CA SER A 346 -24.96 12.08 12.91
C SER A 346 -24.18 13.40 13.04
N VAL A 347 -23.36 13.55 14.09
CA VAL A 347 -22.59 14.77 14.38
C VAL A 347 -21.26 14.81 13.62
N SER A 348 -20.67 13.65 13.30
CA SER A 348 -19.43 13.59 12.51
C SER A 348 -19.63 13.94 11.04
N GLY A 349 -20.85 13.79 10.54
CA GLY A 349 -21.18 13.79 9.13
C GLY A 349 -20.92 12.43 8.47
N PRO A 350 -21.30 12.28 7.18
CA PRO A 350 -21.08 11.05 6.43
C PRO A 350 -19.59 10.75 6.23
N GLU A 351 -19.25 9.48 6.06
CA GLU A 351 -17.90 9.09 5.66
C GLU A 351 -17.61 9.56 4.23
N LEU A 352 -16.45 10.17 4.04
CA LEU A 352 -15.90 10.44 2.70
C LEU A 352 -14.79 9.43 2.48
N VAL A 353 -14.94 8.51 1.52
CA VAL A 353 -13.99 7.40 1.22
C VAL A 353 -13.38 7.56 -0.17
N SER A 354 -12.06 7.37 -0.28
CA SER A 354 -11.25 7.48 -1.51
C SER A 354 -9.81 7.00 -1.20
N ALA A 355 -8.95 6.94 -2.22
CA ALA A 355 -7.56 6.55 -2.08
C ALA A 355 -6.72 7.50 -1.20
N PRO A 356 -5.67 7.00 -0.54
CA PRO A 356 -4.64 7.82 0.11
C PRO A 356 -4.01 8.85 -0.83
N GLY A 357 -3.51 9.96 -0.28
CA GLY A 357 -2.87 11.04 -1.03
C GLY A 357 -3.81 11.88 -1.92
N THR A 358 -5.12 11.62 -1.89
CA THR A 358 -6.13 12.42 -2.62
C THR A 358 -6.87 13.37 -1.68
N GLY A 359 -7.14 14.60 -2.11
CA GLY A 359 -7.87 15.59 -1.29
C GLY A 359 -7.22 15.84 0.08
N SER A 360 -8.00 15.74 1.16
CA SER A 360 -7.55 15.95 2.54
C SER A 360 -6.96 14.70 3.22
N ARG A 361 -6.62 13.65 2.46
CA ARG A 361 -6.08 12.40 3.00
C ARG A 361 -4.57 12.39 2.95
N GLY A 362 -3.99 11.88 4.02
CA GLY A 362 -2.58 11.57 4.12
C GLY A 362 -2.16 10.47 3.16
N VAL A 363 -0.84 10.33 3.02
CA VAL A 363 -0.22 9.19 2.35
C VAL A 363 0.00 8.06 3.34
N LEU A 364 0.08 6.83 2.85
CA LEU A 364 0.46 5.70 3.68
C LEU A 364 1.97 5.53 3.71
N GLN A 365 2.46 4.94 4.79
CA GLN A 365 3.82 4.47 4.90
C GLN A 365 3.79 3.05 5.44
N SER A 366 4.45 2.14 4.71
CA SER A 366 4.58 0.73 5.08
C SER A 366 5.74 0.54 6.05
N ALA A 367 5.66 -0.52 6.85
CA ALA A 367 6.62 -0.85 7.88
C ALA A 367 6.78 0.31 8.88
N SER A 368 5.67 0.89 9.31
CA SER A 368 5.66 1.94 10.32
C SER A 368 4.32 1.99 11.06
N VAL A 369 4.38 2.50 12.29
CA VAL A 369 3.21 2.72 13.15
C VAL A 369 3.15 4.17 13.61
N GLU A 370 1.94 4.70 13.78
CA GLU A 370 1.71 6.00 14.40
C GLU A 370 1.66 5.84 15.92
N GLU A 371 2.57 6.48 16.64
CA GLU A 371 2.60 6.49 18.10
C GLU A 371 1.45 7.35 18.66
N SER A 372 1.20 7.20 19.96
CA SER A 372 0.31 8.09 20.70
C SER A 372 0.76 9.54 20.55
N ASN A 373 -0.18 10.47 20.40
CA ASN A 373 0.13 11.91 20.41
C ASN A 373 0.22 12.50 21.83
N VAL A 374 0.35 11.65 22.85
CA VAL A 374 0.44 12.06 24.26
C VAL A 374 1.89 12.43 24.59
N ASP A 375 2.12 13.70 24.93
CA ASP A 375 3.38 14.12 25.57
C ASP A 375 3.32 13.88 27.09
N LEU A 376 4.03 12.83 27.55
CA LEU A 376 4.06 12.43 28.96
C LEU A 376 4.54 13.56 29.88
N THR A 377 5.49 14.38 29.45
CA THR A 377 6.04 15.46 30.27
C THR A 377 4.96 16.51 30.52
N ALA A 378 4.24 16.91 29.47
CA ALA A 378 3.14 17.84 29.57
C ALA A 378 1.98 17.27 30.42
N GLN A 379 1.63 15.98 30.23
CA GLN A 379 0.56 15.36 31.02
C GLN A 379 0.90 15.30 32.52
N LEU A 380 2.14 15.00 32.90
CA LEU A 380 2.56 14.96 34.30
C LEU A 380 2.52 16.34 34.97
N VAL A 381 2.92 17.40 34.26
CA VAL A 381 2.80 18.78 34.76
C VAL A 381 1.34 19.19 34.92
N ASN A 382 0.49 18.83 33.96
CA ASN A 382 -0.95 19.07 34.04
C ASN A 382 -1.59 18.30 35.21
N MET A 383 -1.14 17.08 35.49
CA MET A 383 -1.60 16.30 36.64
C MET A 383 -1.26 16.99 37.96
N ILE A 384 -0.03 17.48 38.13
CA ILE A 384 0.38 18.24 39.32
C ILE A 384 -0.49 19.51 39.47
N THR A 385 -0.76 20.19 38.36
CA THR A 385 -1.61 21.40 38.35
C THR A 385 -3.03 21.08 38.78
N GLN A 386 -3.64 20.03 38.22
CA GLN A 386 -5.00 19.62 38.60
C GLN A 386 -5.08 19.09 40.04
N GLN A 387 -4.04 18.40 40.52
CA GLN A 387 -3.96 17.99 41.92
C GLN A 387 -3.91 19.20 42.87
N ARG A 388 -3.13 20.23 42.54
CA ARG A 388 -3.10 21.50 43.30
C ARG A 388 -4.45 22.21 43.26
N ASN A 389 -5.12 22.22 42.10
CA ASN A 389 -6.47 22.79 41.98
C ASN A 389 -7.49 22.04 42.86
N TYR A 390 -7.44 20.71 42.87
CA TYR A 390 -8.27 19.88 43.74
C TYR A 390 -8.03 20.20 45.23
N GLN A 391 -6.78 20.30 45.67
CA GLN A 391 -6.42 20.66 47.04
C GLN A 391 -6.88 22.08 47.40
N ALA A 392 -6.71 23.04 46.50
CA ALA A 392 -7.18 24.42 46.69
C ALA A 392 -8.70 24.49 46.84
N ASN A 393 -9.46 23.79 45.97
CA ASN A 393 -10.92 23.69 46.07
C ASN A 393 -11.36 23.04 47.38
N ALA A 394 -10.68 21.97 47.84
CA ALA A 394 -10.97 21.34 49.13
C ALA A 394 -10.71 22.28 50.32
N GLN A 395 -9.71 23.16 50.24
CA GLN A 395 -9.43 24.15 51.28
C GLN A 395 -10.57 25.18 51.41
N THR A 396 -11.20 25.58 50.30
CA THR A 396 -12.37 26.48 50.35
C THR A 396 -13.54 25.87 51.13
N ILE A 397 -13.77 24.56 50.98
CA ILE A 397 -14.80 23.82 51.71
C ILE A 397 -14.47 23.80 53.21
N LYS A 398 -13.21 23.53 53.58
CA LYS A 398 -12.76 23.54 54.98
C LYS A 398 -12.97 24.90 55.64
N THR A 399 -12.60 25.99 54.96
CA THR A 399 -12.80 27.34 55.51
C THR A 399 -14.29 27.65 55.70
N GLN A 400 -15.14 27.25 54.76
CA GLN A 400 -16.58 27.44 54.87
C GLN A 400 -17.20 26.62 56.03
N ASP A 401 -16.74 25.38 56.20
CA ASP A 401 -17.16 24.50 57.30
C ASP A 401 -16.77 25.06 58.67
N GLN A 402 -15.54 25.58 58.81
CA GLN A 402 -15.08 26.26 60.03
C GLN A 402 -15.94 27.48 60.38
N ILE A 403 -16.32 28.30 59.39
CA ILE A 403 -17.20 29.46 59.60
C ILE A 403 -18.61 29.01 60.03
N LEU A 404 -19.14 27.93 59.47
CA LEU A 404 -20.43 27.40 59.93
C LEU A 404 -20.35 26.85 61.35
N GLN A 405 -19.25 26.17 61.70
CA GLN A 405 -19.07 25.60 63.02
C GLN A 405 -18.95 26.68 64.11
N THR A 406 -18.26 27.79 63.84
CA THR A 406 -18.25 28.94 64.76
C THR A 406 -19.64 29.57 64.91
N LEU A 407 -20.42 29.63 63.83
CA LEU A 407 -21.78 30.16 63.83
C LEU A 407 -22.74 29.27 64.64
N VAL A 408 -22.60 27.95 64.56
CA VAL A 408 -23.39 26.97 65.34
C VAL A 408 -23.02 27.01 66.83
N ASN A 409 -21.75 27.28 67.15
CA ASN A 409 -21.25 27.35 68.53
C ASN A 409 -21.52 28.71 69.22
N LEU A 410 -22.06 29.71 68.51
CA LEU A 410 -22.44 31.02 69.05
C LEU A 410 -23.78 30.99 69.83
N ARG A 411 -24.09 29.89 70.52
CA ARG A 411 -25.30 29.76 71.35
C ARG A 411 -25.05 30.11 72.81
#